data_AF-A0A2M7DWG9-F1
#
_entry.id   AF-A0A2M7DWG9-F1
#
_cell.length_a   1.000
_cell.length_b   1.000
_cell.length_c   1.000
_cell.angle_alpha   90.00
_cell.angle_beta   90.00
_cell.angle_gamma   90.00
#
_symmetry.space_group_name_H-M   'P 1'
#
loop_
_entity.id
_entity.type
_entity.pdbx_description
1 polymer ?
#
loop_
_entity_poly.entity_id
_entity_poly.type
_entity_poly.pdbx_seq_one_letter_code
_entity_poly.pdbx_strand_id
1 'polypeptide(L)'
;MNKTIFISLFCLFSIFTSATIMFSQNVDFGAGIDFSGVGGGPQRIIVKSSDTFITKIAEKFDYDEEKLQKLFHNGYGRNELIKLILITEESAKPFNDILKLREKPMPLRKIARKYEIDYRFIYDEAKKIELELKGE
;
A
#
# COMPACT_ATOMS: atom_id res chain seq x y z
N MET A 1 -28.22 34.04 -35.03
CA MET A 1 -29.05 34.36 -33.86
C MET A 1 -28.90 33.21 -32.87
N ASN A 2 -28.53 33.36 -31.58
CA ASN A 2 -28.16 34.54 -30.79
C ASN A 2 -27.17 34.15 -29.66
N LYS A 3 -26.15 35.00 -29.46
CA LYS A 3 -25.64 35.52 -28.17
C LYS A 3 -25.28 34.51 -27.05
N THR A 4 -24.00 34.22 -26.79
CA THR A 4 -23.05 34.97 -25.92
C THR A 4 -23.41 35.05 -24.43
N ILE A 5 -22.73 34.23 -23.62
CA ILE A 5 -22.22 34.37 -22.23
C ILE A 5 -21.27 33.17 -22.05
N PHE A 6 -20.01 33.22 -21.59
CA PHE A 6 -19.09 34.31 -21.25
C PHE A 6 -19.38 35.19 -20.03
N ILE A 7 -18.71 34.89 -18.90
CA ILE A 7 -17.91 35.76 -18.00
C ILE A 7 -17.93 35.23 -16.55
N SER A 8 -16.74 35.18 -15.91
CA SER A 8 -16.48 34.98 -14.47
C SER A 8 -16.91 33.64 -13.85
N LEU A 9 -16.28 33.16 -12.76
CA LEU A 9 -15.45 33.88 -11.80
C LEU A 9 -14.24 33.03 -11.36
N PHE A 10 -13.04 33.48 -11.74
CA PHE A 10 -11.80 33.15 -11.01
C PHE A 10 -11.85 33.86 -9.64
N CYS A 11 -11.10 33.36 -8.65
CA CYS A 11 -11.07 33.80 -7.24
C CYS A 11 -12.11 33.17 -6.30
N LEU A 12 -11.69 32.09 -5.61
CA LEU A 12 -11.54 32.12 -4.16
C LEU A 12 -10.46 31.12 -3.72
N PHE A 13 -9.22 31.58 -3.85
CA PHE A 13 -8.07 31.01 -3.17
C PHE A 13 -8.01 31.60 -1.75
N SER A 14 -7.45 30.86 -0.79
CA SER A 14 -7.21 31.26 0.62
C SER A 14 -8.37 31.10 1.61
N ILE A 15 -8.01 31.01 2.89
CA ILE A 15 -8.83 30.69 4.09
C ILE A 15 -9.03 29.16 4.26
N PHE A 16 -8.43 28.48 5.24
CA PHE A 16 -7.59 28.92 6.37
C PHE A 16 -6.58 27.82 6.78
N THR A 17 -5.38 28.22 7.20
CA THR A 17 -4.39 27.33 7.83
C THR A 17 -4.65 27.16 9.33
N SER A 18 -3.85 26.29 9.95
CA SER A 18 -3.54 26.22 11.40
C SER A 18 -4.64 25.79 12.37
N ALA A 19 -4.53 24.53 12.82
CA ALA A 19 -4.84 24.09 14.19
C ALA A 19 -3.89 22.95 14.59
N THR A 20 -2.67 23.31 15.02
CA THR A 20 -1.62 22.38 15.47
C THR A 20 -1.62 22.29 17.00
N ILE A 21 -1.44 21.06 17.53
CA ILE A 21 -1.08 20.76 18.94
C ILE A 21 -2.26 21.01 19.92
N MET A 22 -2.66 20.12 20.83
CA MET A 22 -1.88 19.47 21.91
C MET A 22 -2.28 18.01 22.15
N PHE A 23 -1.28 17.12 22.20
CA PHE A 23 -1.35 15.90 23.01
C PHE A 23 -0.94 16.29 24.44
N SER A 24 -1.80 16.08 25.44
CA SER A 24 -1.41 16.26 26.85
C SER A 24 -2.27 15.41 27.77
N GLN A 25 -1.74 14.24 28.14
CA GLN A 25 -1.98 13.58 29.42
C GLN A 25 -0.68 12.88 29.83
N ASN A 26 0.26 13.65 30.38
CA ASN A 26 1.29 13.07 31.23
C ASN A 26 0.61 12.57 32.50
N VAL A 27 0.68 11.27 32.75
CA VAL A 27 0.34 10.68 34.05
C VAL A 27 1.66 10.25 34.71
N ASP A 28 2.13 11.08 35.63
CA ASP A 28 3.37 10.86 36.36
C ASP A 28 3.25 9.66 37.31
N PHE A 29 3.63 8.47 36.83
CA PHE A 29 3.92 7.33 37.70
C PHE A 29 5.37 7.43 38.18
N GLY A 30 5.54 8.04 39.34
CA GLY A 30 6.82 8.15 40.02
C GLY A 30 7.37 6.79 40.48
N ALA A 31 8.27 6.22 39.69
CA ALA A 31 9.27 5.26 40.12
C ALA A 31 10.59 5.68 39.45
N GLY A 32 11.61 6.00 40.24
CA GLY A 32 12.86 6.55 39.72
C GLY A 32 13.59 5.55 38.82
N ILE A 33 13.79 5.92 37.54
CA ILE A 33 14.68 5.22 36.62
C ILE A 33 15.62 6.27 36.02
N ASP A 34 16.87 6.31 36.50
CA ASP A 34 17.90 7.18 35.92
C ASP A 34 18.24 6.72 34.50
N PHE A 35 17.66 7.36 33.50
CA PHE A 35 18.02 7.16 32.09
C PHE A 35 19.21 8.04 31.65
N SER A 36 20.19 8.14 32.54
CA SER A 36 21.50 8.77 32.28
C SER A 36 22.39 7.86 31.43
N GLY A 37 22.01 7.61 30.18
CA GLY A 37 22.86 6.90 29.22
C GLY A 37 22.14 6.04 28.19
N VAL A 38 21.54 6.66 27.17
CA VAL A 38 21.32 5.99 25.87
C VAL A 38 22.19 6.68 24.84
N GLY A 39 23.41 6.17 24.71
CA GLY A 39 24.31 6.58 23.63
C GLY A 39 23.69 6.23 22.27
N GLY A 40 23.96 7.08 21.26
CA GLY A 40 23.62 6.80 19.88
C GLY A 40 24.38 5.58 19.37
N GLY A 41 23.85 4.39 19.62
CA GLY A 41 24.34 3.17 18.99
C GLY A 41 24.22 3.29 17.47
N PRO A 42 25.18 2.77 16.69
CA PRO A 42 25.10 2.82 15.24
C PRO A 42 23.78 2.19 14.79
N GLN A 43 23.02 2.92 13.98
CA GLN A 43 21.81 2.38 13.36
C GLN A 43 22.24 1.15 12.57
N ARG A 44 21.90 -0.05 13.08
CA ARG A 44 22.11 -1.29 12.34
C ARG A 44 21.25 -1.19 11.09
N ILE A 45 21.90 -0.99 9.94
CA ILE A 45 21.26 -1.16 8.64
C ILE A 45 20.90 -2.65 8.58
N ILE A 46 19.65 -2.96 8.97
CA ILE A 46 19.09 -4.29 8.78
C ILE A 46 18.89 -4.41 7.27
N VAL A 47 19.90 -4.95 6.59
CA VAL A 47 19.80 -5.37 5.18
C VAL A 47 18.75 -6.47 5.16
N LYS A 48 17.53 -6.07 4.87
CA LYS A 48 16.37 -6.94 4.83
C LYS A 48 16.54 -7.85 3.62
N SER A 49 16.74 -9.14 3.86
CA SER A 49 16.94 -10.12 2.81
C SER A 49 15.80 -10.04 1.79
N SER A 50 16.12 -9.71 0.53
CA SER A 50 15.17 -9.77 -0.57
C SER A 50 14.74 -11.21 -0.80
N ASP A 51 13.45 -11.41 -1.02
CA ASP A 51 12.89 -12.71 -1.39
C ASP A 51 12.93 -12.82 -2.92
N THR A 52 13.68 -13.80 -3.43
CA THR A 52 13.88 -13.99 -4.88
C THR A 52 12.58 -14.25 -5.64
N PHE A 53 11.55 -14.80 -4.97
CA PHE A 53 10.25 -14.98 -5.57
C PHE A 53 9.52 -13.65 -5.76
N ILE A 54 9.73 -12.69 -4.86
CA ILE A 54 9.17 -11.35 -4.98
C ILE A 54 9.88 -10.57 -6.08
N THR A 55 11.19 -10.74 -6.26
CA THR A 55 11.95 -10.22 -7.42
C THR A 55 11.33 -10.73 -8.73
N LYS A 56 11.09 -12.04 -8.86
CA LYS A 56 10.43 -12.62 -10.04
C LYS A 56 9.01 -12.08 -10.29
N ILE A 57 8.22 -11.82 -9.24
CA ILE A 57 6.91 -11.15 -9.39
C ILE A 57 7.11 -9.74 -9.94
N ALA A 58 8.05 -8.98 -9.39
CA ALA A 58 8.35 -7.61 -9.82
C ALA A 58 8.73 -7.58 -11.31
N GLU A 59 9.64 -8.46 -11.74
CA GLU A 59 10.07 -8.62 -13.13
C GLU A 59 8.91 -9.03 -14.06
N LYS A 60 8.10 -10.03 -13.67
CA LYS A 60 7.01 -10.56 -14.51
C LYS A 60 5.92 -9.51 -14.83
N PHE A 61 5.66 -8.59 -13.90
CA PHE A 61 4.58 -7.61 -14.01
C PHE A 61 5.08 -6.16 -14.25
N ASP A 62 6.39 -5.92 -14.35
CA ASP A 62 7.01 -4.58 -14.41
C ASP A 62 6.62 -3.69 -13.20
N TYR A 63 6.70 -4.25 -11.99
CA TYR A 63 6.42 -3.56 -10.73
C TYR A 63 7.70 -3.17 -9.98
N ASP A 64 7.60 -2.12 -9.17
CA ASP A 64 8.63 -1.71 -8.20
C ASP A 64 8.93 -2.85 -7.20
N GLU A 65 10.11 -3.47 -7.34
CA GLU A 65 10.56 -4.55 -6.48
C GLU A 65 10.66 -4.10 -5.02
N GLU A 66 11.26 -2.94 -4.73
CA GLU A 66 11.48 -2.49 -3.35
C GLU A 66 10.14 -2.35 -2.62
N LYS A 67 9.12 -1.86 -3.31
CA LYS A 67 7.74 -1.77 -2.82
C LYS A 67 7.10 -3.14 -2.59
N LEU A 68 7.26 -4.10 -3.49
CA LEU A 68 6.73 -5.46 -3.31
C LEU A 68 7.45 -6.21 -2.18
N GLN A 69 8.77 -6.07 -2.05
CA GLN A 69 9.56 -6.63 -0.94
C GLN A 69 9.07 -6.05 0.40
N LYS A 70 8.89 -4.72 0.49
CA LYS A 70 8.31 -4.05 1.67
C LYS A 70 6.94 -4.64 2.04
N LEU A 71 6.05 -4.87 1.08
CA LEU A 71 4.72 -5.45 1.33
C LEU A 71 4.81 -6.91 1.79
N PHE A 72 5.61 -7.74 1.12
CA PHE A 72 5.84 -9.13 1.51
C PHE A 72 6.32 -9.24 2.96
N HIS A 73 7.34 -8.45 3.33
CA HIS A 73 7.84 -8.42 4.70
C HIS A 73 6.87 -7.80 5.72
N ASN A 74 5.87 -7.04 5.28
CA ASN A 74 4.79 -6.53 6.12
C ASN A 74 3.65 -7.57 6.31
N GLY A 75 3.84 -8.80 5.83
CA GLY A 75 2.94 -9.93 6.05
C GLY A 75 2.03 -10.29 4.89
N TYR A 76 2.14 -9.61 3.74
CA TYR A 76 1.38 -9.98 2.53
C TYR A 76 1.94 -11.28 1.93
N GLY A 77 1.08 -12.27 1.67
CA GLY A 77 1.53 -13.54 1.10
C GLY A 77 1.95 -13.43 -0.37
N ARG A 78 2.91 -14.24 -0.83
CA ARG A 78 3.34 -14.30 -2.25
C ARG A 78 2.16 -14.43 -3.23
N ASN A 79 1.29 -15.41 -3.00
CA ASN A 79 0.08 -15.64 -3.81
C ASN A 79 -0.97 -14.51 -3.66
N GLU A 80 -1.00 -13.82 -2.52
CA GLU A 80 -1.86 -12.66 -2.29
C GLU A 80 -1.37 -11.43 -3.06
N LEU A 81 -0.06 -11.20 -3.13
CA LEU A 81 0.53 -10.12 -3.94
C LEU A 81 0.21 -10.31 -5.42
N ILE A 82 0.36 -11.54 -5.96
CA ILE A 82 -0.04 -11.86 -7.35
C ILE A 82 -1.53 -11.52 -7.57
N LYS A 83 -2.42 -11.92 -6.65
CA LYS A 83 -3.86 -11.60 -6.74
C LYS A 83 -4.17 -10.10 -6.67
N LEU A 84 -3.43 -9.35 -5.84
CA LEU A 84 -3.59 -7.90 -5.75
C LEU A 84 -3.14 -7.22 -7.05
N ILE A 85 -2.04 -7.68 -7.67
CA ILE A 85 -1.58 -7.20 -8.98
C ILE A 85 -2.62 -7.53 -10.05
N LEU A 86 -3.07 -8.78 -10.18
CA LEU A 86 -4.11 -9.15 -11.17
C LEU A 86 -5.41 -8.35 -11.01
N ILE A 87 -5.88 -8.10 -9.77
CA ILE A 87 -7.04 -7.22 -9.54
C ILE A 87 -6.76 -5.77 -9.97
N THR A 88 -5.51 -5.32 -9.90
CA THR A 88 -5.10 -3.97 -10.29
C THR A 88 -5.12 -3.81 -11.81
N GLU A 89 -4.54 -4.76 -12.54
CA GLU A 89 -4.55 -4.82 -14.00
C GLU A 89 -6.01 -4.88 -14.53
N GLU A 90 -6.79 -5.85 -14.07
CA GLU A 90 -8.18 -6.07 -14.53
C GLU A 90 -9.13 -4.91 -14.17
N SER A 91 -8.88 -4.18 -13.08
CA SER A 91 -9.73 -3.02 -12.69
C SER A 91 -9.30 -1.69 -13.33
N ALA A 92 -8.13 -1.66 -13.98
CA ALA A 92 -7.46 -0.44 -14.42
C ALA A 92 -7.45 0.65 -13.32
N LYS A 93 -7.08 0.26 -12.09
CA LYS A 93 -6.92 1.19 -10.94
C LYS A 93 -5.47 1.22 -10.48
N PRO A 94 -5.03 2.28 -9.79
CA PRO A 94 -3.71 2.29 -9.17
C PRO A 94 -3.59 1.20 -8.10
N PHE A 95 -2.48 0.46 -8.08
CA PHE A 95 -2.19 -0.58 -7.08
C PHE A 95 -2.40 -0.09 -5.63
N ASN A 96 -2.02 1.16 -5.35
CA ASN A 96 -2.20 1.78 -4.03
C ASN A 96 -3.68 1.88 -3.61
N ASP A 97 -4.63 2.01 -4.53
CA ASP A 97 -6.05 2.07 -4.20
C ASP A 97 -6.63 0.68 -3.94
N ILE A 98 -6.09 -0.36 -4.58
CA ILE A 98 -6.39 -1.75 -4.26
C ILE A 98 -5.82 -2.12 -2.88
N LEU A 99 -4.60 -1.68 -2.55
CA LEU A 99 -4.00 -1.84 -1.21
C LEU A 99 -4.85 -1.18 -0.11
N LYS A 100 -5.30 0.08 -0.27
CA LYS A 100 -6.21 0.76 0.68
C LYS A 100 -7.53 0.03 0.93
N LEU A 101 -7.97 -0.81 -0.02
CA LEU A 101 -9.13 -1.69 0.18
C LEU A 101 -8.78 -2.97 0.92
N ARG A 102 -7.53 -3.46 0.78
CA ARG A 102 -7.03 -4.65 1.46
C ARG A 102 -6.59 -4.42 2.91
N GLU A 103 -6.17 -3.20 3.24
CA GLU A 103 -5.90 -2.74 4.62
C GLU A 103 -7.17 -2.72 5.49
N LYS A 104 -8.34 -2.58 4.87
CA LYS A 104 -9.64 -2.77 5.54
C LYS A 104 -9.89 -4.26 5.78
N PRO A 105 -10.74 -4.65 6.74
CA PRO A 105 -11.14 -6.06 6.95
C PRO A 105 -12.06 -6.58 5.82
N MET A 106 -11.56 -6.56 4.59
CA MET A 106 -12.24 -6.94 3.36
C MET A 106 -11.46 -8.10 2.70
N PRO A 107 -12.10 -9.26 2.44
CA PRO A 107 -11.48 -10.33 1.69
C PRO A 107 -11.33 -9.95 0.21
N LEU A 108 -10.26 -10.43 -0.44
CA LEU A 108 -9.96 -10.16 -1.86
C LEU A 108 -11.16 -10.38 -2.80
N ARG A 109 -12.00 -11.39 -2.54
CA ARG A 109 -13.23 -11.66 -3.30
C ARG A 109 -14.23 -10.47 -3.30
N LYS A 110 -14.32 -9.71 -2.20
CA LYS A 110 -15.15 -8.49 -2.13
C LYS A 110 -14.49 -7.32 -2.88
N ILE A 111 -13.16 -7.25 -2.90
CA ILE A 111 -12.41 -6.24 -3.66
C ILE A 111 -12.60 -6.49 -5.16
N ALA A 112 -12.37 -7.72 -5.66
CA ALA A 112 -12.62 -8.10 -7.05
C ALA A 112 -14.08 -7.81 -7.47
N ARG A 113 -15.06 -8.24 -6.65
CA ARG A 113 -16.50 -7.96 -6.90
C ARG A 113 -16.84 -6.47 -6.97
N LYS A 114 -16.13 -5.59 -6.24
CA LYS A 114 -16.35 -4.14 -6.29
C LYS A 114 -16.02 -3.56 -7.68
N TYR A 115 -15.14 -4.21 -8.43
CA TYR A 115 -14.73 -3.85 -9.78
C TYR A 115 -15.30 -4.80 -10.85
N GLU A 116 -16.32 -5.60 -10.50
CA GLU A 116 -17.01 -6.54 -11.39
C GLU A 116 -16.13 -7.67 -11.96
N ILE A 117 -14.96 -7.90 -11.35
CA ILE A 117 -13.99 -8.94 -11.73
C ILE A 117 -14.42 -10.32 -11.19
N ASP A 118 -14.31 -11.37 -12.01
CA ASP A 118 -14.44 -12.75 -11.53
C ASP A 118 -13.24 -13.16 -10.66
N TYR A 119 -13.49 -13.30 -9.36
CA TYR A 119 -12.49 -13.74 -8.41
C TYR A 119 -12.03 -15.18 -8.64
N ARG A 120 -12.79 -16.04 -9.34
CA ARG A 120 -12.35 -17.41 -9.66
C ARG A 120 -11.23 -17.39 -10.69
N PHE A 121 -11.40 -16.68 -11.79
CA PHE A 121 -10.32 -16.39 -12.75
C PHE A 121 -9.06 -15.86 -12.06
N ILE A 122 -9.18 -14.83 -11.22
CA ILE A 122 -8.05 -14.27 -10.43
C ILE A 122 -7.38 -15.33 -9.54
N TYR A 123 -8.14 -16.24 -8.93
CA TYR A 123 -7.59 -17.28 -8.08
C TYR A 123 -6.81 -18.33 -8.87
N ASP A 124 -7.37 -18.79 -9.98
CA ASP A 124 -6.80 -19.85 -10.81
C ASP A 124 -5.56 -19.35 -11.58
N GLU A 125 -5.59 -18.13 -12.13
CA GLU A 125 -4.45 -17.53 -12.83
C GLU A 125 -3.31 -17.19 -11.84
N ALA A 126 -3.61 -16.66 -10.65
CA ALA A 126 -2.58 -16.43 -9.63
C ALA A 126 -1.88 -17.73 -9.19
N LYS A 127 -2.61 -18.86 -9.15
CA LYS A 127 -2.04 -20.17 -8.84
C LYS A 127 -1.14 -20.68 -9.97
N LYS A 128 -1.53 -20.47 -11.24
CA LYS A 128 -0.73 -20.81 -12.41
C LYS A 128 0.59 -20.03 -12.43
N ILE A 129 0.53 -18.71 -12.24
CA ILE A 129 1.72 -17.84 -12.14
C ILE A 129 2.59 -18.23 -10.94
N GLU A 130 1.99 -18.59 -9.80
CA GLU A 130 2.78 -19.05 -8.65
C GLU A 130 3.54 -20.35 -8.93
N LEU A 131 2.99 -21.26 -9.74
CA LEU A 131 3.65 -22.51 -10.13
C LEU A 131 4.74 -22.28 -11.17
N GLU A 132 4.48 -21.41 -12.15
CA GLU A 132 5.45 -20.96 -13.17
C GLU A 132 6.73 -20.41 -12.50
N LEU A 133 6.59 -19.39 -11.65
CA LEU A 133 7.72 -18.74 -10.98
C LEU A 133 8.46 -19.63 -9.96
N LYS A 134 7.87 -20.77 -9.55
CA LYS A 134 8.51 -21.80 -8.71
C LYS A 134 9.25 -22.88 -9.49
N GLY A 135 8.91 -23.07 -10.77
CA GLY A 135 9.53 -24.07 -11.65
C GLY A 135 10.78 -23.55 -12.36
N GLU A 136 10.88 -22.22 -12.50
CA GLU A 136 12.06 -21.46 -12.93
C GLU A 136 13.14 -21.34 -11.84
#